data_AF-A0A7V9UWT2-F1
#
_entry.id   AF-A0A7V9UWT2-F1
#
_cell.length_a   1.000
_cell.length_b   1.000
_cell.length_c   1.000
_cell.angle_alpha   90.00
_cell.angle_beta   90.00
_cell.angle_gamma   90.00
#
_symmetry.space_group_name_H-M   'P 1'
#
loop_
_entity.id
_entity.type
_entity.pdbx_description
1 polymer ?
#
loop_
_entity_poly.entity_id
_entity_poly.type
_entity_poly.pdbx_seq_one_letter_code
_entity_poly.pdbx_strand_id
1 'polypeptide(L)'
;MRTTTATAAPVTASSSKGMSALAKVMVLILVILGIGAGLAVWKNKVGGHREENLNSISKAEMELLLKDANPMMLKRLSEDPELKKKQAENLKQLLALASQARKEGLDKGENIQQELVNIRAELIAINYDREINKAKGSMPPFGFISEDRVKEFWAGGHEEEFKKFIDTKLQLLKETNPEMKDREITEEEMTQAKEFFAKINIYEKEFEEKSKAGEISQELKDKIELQVKLQQSQFLARLYAQKLADKAKVTDEDIEKYIAAHPELDPKDKKAKAEEILNRAKAGEDFAKLANEFSQDPGNKDPKGELQGGIYKDVTKGKMMPEFEAAALSIEPGQIAPNLVETPYGFHIIKLEKKGAGKDPTGQPSETYDVRHILIMTGVKDPENPMSREMPVKDFVRSKLEEEKEKQVLDEIVANNKVEVAVDYTVPEVSDEQMQQMMQKQQQQQMPMQMPQGEDGPPPAAAPQGKAPSKPAVKK
;
A
#
# COMPACT_ATOMS: atom_id res chain seq x y z
N MET A 1 -12.71 15.62 35.90
CA MET A 1 -12.17 15.93 34.56
C MET A 1 -12.10 14.66 33.73
N ARG A 2 -12.18 14.74 32.40
CA ARG A 2 -12.02 13.57 31.49
C ARG A 2 -10.63 13.60 30.86
N THR A 3 -9.87 12.52 31.01
CA THR A 3 -8.66 12.25 30.22
C THR A 3 -9.04 11.34 29.05
N THR A 4 -9.05 11.87 27.83
CA THR A 4 -9.36 11.12 26.61
C THR A 4 -8.10 10.43 26.09
N THR A 5 -7.90 9.18 26.48
CA THR A 5 -6.90 8.30 25.85
C THR A 5 -7.37 7.94 24.43
N ALA A 6 -6.72 8.52 23.42
CA ALA A 6 -6.98 8.17 22.03
C ALA A 6 -6.40 6.78 21.72
N THR A 7 -7.24 5.75 21.78
CA THR A 7 -6.86 4.39 21.37
C THR A 7 -6.66 4.38 19.86
N ALA A 8 -5.43 4.25 19.40
CA ALA A 8 -5.13 4.08 17.98
C ALA A 8 -5.85 2.83 17.44
N ALA A 9 -6.69 3.01 16.42
CA ALA A 9 -7.32 1.88 15.75
C ALA A 9 -6.25 1.03 15.04
N PRO A 10 -6.34 -0.31 15.08
CA PRO A 10 -5.42 -1.15 14.34
C PRO A 10 -5.60 -0.90 12.85
N VAL A 11 -4.50 -0.61 12.14
CA VAL A 11 -4.50 -0.54 10.67
C VAL A 11 -4.93 -1.90 10.16
N THR A 12 -6.13 -1.99 9.60
CA THR A 12 -6.68 -3.24 9.08
C THR A 12 -5.85 -3.67 7.88
N ALA A 13 -5.30 -4.89 7.94
CA ALA A 13 -4.52 -5.46 6.84
C ALA A 13 -5.43 -5.58 5.61
N SER A 14 -5.22 -4.69 4.64
CA SER A 14 -5.93 -4.73 3.36
C SER A 14 -5.65 -6.07 2.70
N SER A 15 -6.72 -6.78 2.34
CA SER A 15 -6.65 -8.20 2.00
C SER A 15 -5.75 -8.44 0.79
N SER A 16 -4.84 -9.42 0.91
CA SER A 16 -3.94 -9.86 -0.15
C SER A 16 -4.70 -10.46 -1.34
N LYS A 17 -5.14 -9.58 -2.26
CA LYS A 17 -5.44 -9.95 -3.64
C LYS A 17 -4.22 -10.61 -4.27
N GLY A 18 -4.43 -11.37 -5.34
CA GLY A 18 -3.37 -11.58 -6.33
C GLY A 18 -2.79 -10.22 -6.71
N MET A 19 -1.49 -10.04 -6.49
CA MET A 19 -0.86 -8.74 -6.62
C MET A 19 -0.69 -8.48 -8.13
N SER A 20 -1.49 -7.60 -8.74
CA SER A 20 -1.43 -7.29 -10.18
C SER A 20 -0.05 -6.77 -10.62
N ALA A 21 0.25 -6.63 -11.92
CA ALA A 21 1.57 -6.11 -12.33
C ALA A 21 1.80 -4.69 -11.78
N LEU A 22 0.76 -3.85 -11.79
CA LEU A 22 0.69 -2.56 -11.09
C LEU A 22 1.09 -2.67 -9.62
N ALA A 23 0.47 -3.59 -8.88
CA ALA A 23 0.72 -3.75 -7.45
C ALA A 23 2.12 -4.35 -7.18
N LYS A 24 2.62 -5.22 -8.06
CA LYS A 24 4.00 -5.76 -8.03
C LYS A 24 5.02 -4.63 -8.23
N VAL A 25 4.78 -3.71 -9.17
CA VAL A 25 5.60 -2.50 -9.36
C VAL A 25 5.48 -1.53 -8.18
N MET A 26 4.28 -1.32 -7.62
CA MET A 26 4.08 -0.46 -6.45
C MET A 26 4.70 -1.04 -5.15
N VAL A 27 4.75 -2.36 -5.01
CA VAL A 27 5.50 -3.02 -3.91
C VAL A 27 7.00 -3.03 -4.19
N LEU A 28 7.44 -3.09 -5.46
CA LEU A 28 8.84 -2.86 -5.82
C LEU A 28 9.31 -1.44 -5.45
N ILE A 29 8.45 -0.43 -5.60
CA ILE A 29 8.74 0.95 -5.13
C ILE A 29 9.04 0.94 -3.62
N LEU A 30 8.24 0.25 -2.80
CA LEU A 30 8.51 0.11 -1.36
C LEU A 30 9.81 -0.67 -1.06
N VAL A 31 10.15 -1.69 -1.86
CA VAL A 31 11.41 -2.46 -1.70
C VAL A 31 12.63 -1.62 -2.10
N ILE A 32 12.54 -0.80 -3.16
CA ILE A 32 13.65 0.06 -3.60
C ILE A 32 13.83 1.27 -2.66
N LEU A 33 12.76 1.80 -2.06
CA LEU A 33 12.86 2.80 -0.98
C LEU A 33 13.56 2.26 0.28
N GLY A 34 13.68 0.93 0.42
CA GLY A 34 14.54 0.28 1.41
C GLY A 34 16.04 0.30 1.10
N ILE A 35 16.44 0.80 -0.08
CA ILE A 35 17.83 0.79 -0.58
C ILE A 35 18.42 2.21 -0.57
N GLY A 36 18.86 2.64 0.61
CA GLY A 36 20.25 3.08 0.64
C GLY A 36 21.14 1.85 0.47
N ALA A 37 22.29 1.91 -0.19
CA ALA A 37 22.92 2.94 -1.00
C ALA A 37 24.15 2.26 -1.66
N GLY A 38 25.20 2.98 -2.07
CA GLY A 38 26.42 2.37 -2.60
C GLY A 38 27.13 3.29 -3.58
N LEU A 39 28.36 2.99 -4.01
CA LEU A 39 29.18 3.94 -4.79
C LEU A 39 29.82 3.36 -6.10
N ALA A 40 30.45 4.21 -6.91
CA ALA A 40 30.69 4.04 -8.36
C ALA A 40 31.85 3.12 -8.81
N VAL A 41 32.31 3.12 -10.08
CA VAL A 41 33.03 4.16 -10.89
C VAL A 41 33.08 3.67 -12.37
N TRP A 42 33.12 4.38 -13.53
CA TRP A 42 33.40 5.75 -14.08
C TRP A 42 32.75 5.83 -15.52
N LYS A 43 32.91 6.80 -16.45
CA LYS A 43 32.80 8.29 -16.51
C LYS A 43 33.45 8.87 -17.82
N ASN A 44 32.70 9.23 -18.88
CA ASN A 44 33.10 10.34 -19.81
C ASN A 44 32.04 10.88 -20.81
N LYS A 45 31.75 12.19 -20.77
CA LYS A 45 32.08 13.23 -21.80
C LYS A 45 31.14 14.45 -21.67
N VAL A 46 31.69 15.64 -21.91
CA VAL A 46 31.13 16.97 -21.57
C VAL A 46 30.07 17.48 -22.56
N GLY A 47 29.04 18.17 -22.04
CA GLY A 47 28.28 19.20 -22.77
C GLY A 47 26.87 18.82 -23.19
N GLY A 48 25.90 19.70 -22.89
CA GLY A 48 24.49 19.59 -23.28
C GLY A 48 23.60 18.91 -22.23
N HIS A 49 22.31 19.28 -22.19
CA HIS A 49 21.29 18.50 -21.50
C HIS A 49 21.21 17.13 -22.17
N ARG A 50 21.71 16.09 -21.49
CA ARG A 50 21.34 14.72 -21.83
C ARG A 50 19.88 14.54 -21.46
N GLU A 51 19.06 14.07 -22.41
CA GLU A 51 17.88 13.29 -22.04
C GLU A 51 18.36 12.16 -21.12
N GLU A 52 17.84 12.09 -19.90
CA GLU A 52 18.27 11.07 -18.94
C GLU A 52 17.89 9.70 -19.52
N ASN A 53 18.88 8.95 -20.02
CA ASN A 53 18.60 7.73 -20.76
C ASN A 53 18.16 6.62 -19.79
N LEU A 54 16.84 6.49 -19.66
CA LEU A 54 16.19 5.50 -18.80
C LEU A 54 16.33 4.07 -19.37
N ASN A 55 16.73 3.92 -20.63
CA ASN A 55 16.70 2.62 -21.33
C ASN A 55 17.84 1.65 -20.95
N SER A 56 18.68 1.95 -19.96
CA SER A 56 19.69 0.98 -19.50
C SER A 56 20.11 1.12 -18.05
N ILE A 57 20.55 0.02 -17.43
CA ILE A 57 21.31 -0.02 -16.17
C ILE A 57 22.51 -0.96 -16.38
N SER A 58 23.71 -0.38 -16.40
CA SER A 58 24.96 -1.10 -16.56
C SER A 58 25.31 -1.97 -15.33
N LYS A 59 26.26 -2.89 -15.49
CA LYS A 59 26.81 -3.69 -14.38
C LYS A 59 27.37 -2.83 -13.25
N ALA A 60 28.10 -1.76 -13.60
CA ALA A 60 28.61 -0.81 -12.63
C ALA A 60 27.48 -0.10 -11.88
N GLU A 61 26.39 0.28 -12.56
CA GLU A 61 25.19 0.82 -11.90
C GLU A 61 24.48 -0.22 -11.00
N MET A 62 24.42 -1.50 -11.39
CA MET A 62 23.87 -2.56 -10.52
C MET A 62 24.71 -2.78 -9.25
N GLU A 63 26.04 -2.83 -9.37
CA GLU A 63 26.95 -2.98 -8.22
C GLU A 63 26.93 -1.73 -7.31
N LEU A 64 26.75 -0.55 -7.92
CA LEU A 64 26.50 0.74 -7.27
C LEU A 64 25.17 0.79 -6.48
N LEU A 65 24.17 -0.02 -6.80
CA LEU A 65 22.95 -0.18 -5.99
C LEU A 65 23.11 -1.13 -4.78
N LEU A 66 24.19 -1.91 -4.72
CA LEU A 66 24.36 -2.97 -3.73
C LEU A 66 25.37 -2.63 -2.62
N LYS A 67 26.33 -1.73 -2.86
CA LYS A 67 27.48 -1.47 -1.95
C LYS A 67 27.10 -1.11 -0.49
N ASP A 68 26.07 -0.28 -0.26
CA ASP A 68 25.55 0.03 1.09
C ASP A 68 24.16 -0.63 1.32
N ALA A 69 23.72 -1.55 0.45
CA ALA A 69 22.41 -2.20 0.57
C ALA A 69 22.33 -3.12 1.80
N ASN A 70 21.10 -3.37 2.27
CA ASN A 70 20.83 -4.14 3.48
C ASN A 70 21.53 -5.53 3.46
N PRO A 71 22.44 -5.85 4.40
CA PRO A 71 23.12 -7.14 4.52
C PRO A 71 22.22 -8.39 4.42
N MET A 72 20.98 -8.36 4.93
CA MET A 72 20.04 -9.48 4.79
C MET A 72 19.53 -9.64 3.35
N MET A 73 19.37 -8.54 2.61
CA MET A 73 19.02 -8.56 1.19
C MET A 73 20.20 -9.01 0.32
N LEU A 74 21.41 -8.54 0.63
CA LEU A 74 22.64 -8.98 -0.03
C LEU A 74 22.85 -10.49 0.10
N LYS A 75 22.73 -11.03 1.32
CA LYS A 75 22.81 -12.48 1.55
C LYS A 75 21.79 -13.27 0.71
N ARG A 76 20.51 -12.86 0.71
CA ARG A 76 19.47 -13.47 -0.14
C ARG A 76 19.80 -13.40 -1.64
N LEU A 77 20.35 -12.29 -2.12
CA LEU A 77 20.75 -12.11 -3.52
C LEU A 77 21.98 -12.95 -3.90
N SER A 78 22.86 -13.27 -2.95
CA SER A 78 23.97 -14.22 -3.17
C SER A 78 23.55 -15.69 -3.10
N GLU A 79 22.48 -16.00 -2.34
CA GLU A 79 21.96 -17.37 -2.16
C GLU A 79 20.94 -17.77 -3.23
N ASP A 80 20.22 -16.82 -3.85
CA ASP A 80 19.16 -17.07 -4.84
C ASP A 80 19.42 -16.39 -6.21
N PRO A 81 19.91 -17.14 -7.22
CA PRO A 81 20.12 -16.63 -8.57
C PRO A 81 18.85 -16.19 -9.33
N GLU A 82 17.68 -16.77 -9.01
CA GLU A 82 16.41 -16.36 -9.64
C GLU A 82 15.88 -15.07 -9.00
N LEU A 83 16.09 -14.85 -7.69
CA LEU A 83 15.85 -13.54 -7.06
C LEU A 83 16.72 -12.44 -7.70
N LYS A 84 18.00 -12.73 -7.96
CA LYS A 84 18.93 -11.83 -8.65
C LYS A 84 18.43 -11.46 -10.05
N LYS A 85 18.07 -12.46 -10.85
CA LYS A 85 17.49 -12.29 -12.20
C LYS A 85 16.16 -11.52 -12.15
N LYS A 86 15.30 -11.81 -11.17
CA LYS A 86 14.04 -11.10 -10.93
C LYS A 86 14.25 -9.63 -10.57
N GLN A 87 15.29 -9.30 -9.80
CA GLN A 87 15.65 -7.89 -9.52
C GLN A 87 15.95 -7.12 -10.81
N ALA A 88 16.71 -7.71 -11.74
CA ALA A 88 17.03 -7.10 -13.03
C ALA A 88 15.80 -6.92 -13.93
N GLU A 89 14.95 -7.96 -14.09
CA GLU A 89 13.71 -7.84 -14.88
C GLU A 89 12.71 -6.86 -14.27
N ASN A 90 12.63 -6.76 -12.93
CA ASN A 90 11.81 -5.76 -12.24
C ASN A 90 12.28 -4.31 -12.53
N LEU A 91 13.60 -4.06 -12.54
CA LEU A 91 14.16 -2.76 -12.92
C LEU A 91 13.91 -2.45 -14.40
N LYS A 92 14.02 -3.45 -15.27
CA LYS A 92 13.76 -3.33 -16.71
C LYS A 92 12.29 -2.99 -17.00
N GLN A 93 11.34 -3.59 -16.28
CA GLN A 93 9.90 -3.23 -16.34
C GLN A 93 9.65 -1.79 -15.87
N LEU A 94 10.20 -1.41 -14.70
CA LEU A 94 10.13 -0.04 -14.16
C LEU A 94 10.59 1.00 -15.19
N LEU A 95 11.76 0.77 -15.79
CA LEU A 95 12.36 1.68 -16.76
C LEU A 95 11.60 1.70 -18.09
N ALA A 96 11.08 0.56 -18.56
CA ALA A 96 10.27 0.51 -19.78
C ALA A 96 8.95 1.28 -19.64
N LEU A 97 8.30 1.21 -18.47
CA LEU A 97 7.13 2.02 -18.14
C LEU A 97 7.47 3.52 -18.08
N ALA A 98 8.62 3.89 -17.52
CA ALA A 98 9.08 5.28 -17.48
C ALA A 98 9.43 5.83 -18.87
N SER A 99 10.12 5.06 -19.72
CA SER A 99 10.39 5.40 -21.12
C SER A 99 9.10 5.52 -21.93
N GLN A 100 8.13 4.63 -21.73
CA GLN A 100 6.81 4.72 -22.36
C GLN A 100 6.04 5.98 -21.90
N ALA A 101 6.18 6.38 -20.63
CA ALA A 101 5.62 7.63 -20.12
C ALA A 101 6.19 8.85 -20.86
N ARG A 102 7.52 8.94 -21.03
CA ARG A 102 8.17 10.02 -21.80
C ARG A 102 7.79 9.99 -23.29
N LYS A 103 7.70 8.79 -23.88
CA LYS A 103 7.29 8.55 -25.27
C LYS A 103 5.84 9.00 -25.54
N GLU A 104 4.94 8.83 -24.58
CA GLU A 104 3.57 9.39 -24.60
C GLU A 104 3.49 10.85 -24.09
N GLY A 105 4.61 11.47 -23.72
CA GLY A 105 4.71 12.88 -23.33
C GLY A 105 4.16 13.23 -21.95
N LEU A 106 4.02 12.26 -21.04
CA LEU A 106 3.57 12.52 -19.65
C LEU A 106 4.54 13.46 -18.92
N ASP A 107 5.83 13.41 -19.26
CA ASP A 107 6.90 14.25 -18.74
C ASP A 107 6.89 15.71 -19.22
N LYS A 108 5.88 16.13 -20.00
CA LYS A 108 5.81 17.47 -20.62
C LYS A 108 4.86 18.44 -19.92
N GLY A 109 4.08 17.99 -18.94
CA GLY A 109 3.28 18.89 -18.10
C GLY A 109 4.17 19.66 -17.13
N GLU A 110 3.92 20.96 -16.94
CA GLU A 110 4.81 21.83 -16.14
C GLU A 110 5.03 21.29 -14.72
N ASN A 111 3.96 20.88 -14.03
CA ASN A 111 4.03 20.29 -12.69
C ASN A 111 4.87 19.00 -12.64
N ILE A 112 4.85 18.21 -13.72
CA ILE A 112 5.59 16.95 -13.83
C ILE A 112 7.07 17.25 -14.09
N GLN A 113 7.39 18.26 -14.91
CA GLN A 113 8.77 18.75 -15.06
C GLN A 113 9.31 19.35 -13.77
N GLN A 114 8.50 20.15 -13.07
CA GLN A 114 8.86 20.72 -11.78
C GLN A 114 9.10 19.62 -10.74
N GLU A 115 8.27 18.57 -10.70
CA GLU A 115 8.48 17.45 -9.77
C GLU A 115 9.70 16.58 -10.14
N LEU A 116 10.01 16.40 -11.43
CA LEU A 116 11.26 15.76 -11.86
C LEU A 116 12.51 16.54 -11.44
N VAL A 117 12.42 17.86 -11.28
CA VAL A 117 13.44 18.73 -10.68
C VAL A 117 13.43 18.62 -9.15
N ASN A 118 12.25 18.65 -8.51
CA ASN A 118 12.13 18.51 -7.06
C ASN A 118 12.75 17.19 -6.54
N ILE A 119 12.48 16.07 -7.23
CA ILE A 119 13.06 14.74 -6.94
C ILE A 119 14.59 14.77 -7.04
N ARG A 120 15.13 15.52 -8.00
CA ARG A 120 16.59 15.68 -8.19
C ARG A 120 17.21 16.46 -7.03
N ALA A 121 16.63 17.60 -6.68
CA ALA A 121 17.07 18.45 -5.56
C ALA A 121 17.05 17.70 -4.22
N GLU A 122 15.93 17.03 -3.92
CA GLU A 122 15.73 16.24 -2.71
C GLU A 122 16.79 15.13 -2.56
N LEU A 123 17.06 14.38 -3.63
CA LEU A 123 18.07 13.32 -3.60
C LEU A 123 19.51 13.81 -3.54
N ILE A 124 19.83 14.95 -4.18
CA ILE A 124 21.13 15.61 -4.02
C ILE A 124 21.31 15.96 -2.53
N ALA A 125 20.34 16.67 -1.95
CA ALA A 125 20.42 17.15 -0.58
C ALA A 125 20.53 16.00 0.44
N ILE A 126 19.71 14.95 0.32
CA ILE A 126 19.73 13.80 1.24
C ILE A 126 21.05 13.02 1.18
N ASN A 127 21.64 12.84 -0.01
CA ASN A 127 22.93 12.14 -0.14
C ASN A 127 24.11 13.02 0.29
N TYR A 128 24.08 14.31 0.01
CA TYR A 128 25.09 15.26 0.46
C TYR A 128 25.10 15.39 1.99
N ASP A 129 23.93 15.58 2.62
CA ASP A 129 23.73 15.52 4.08
C ASP A 129 24.39 14.27 4.68
N ARG A 130 24.00 13.11 4.16
CA ARG A 130 24.51 11.81 4.61
C ARG A 130 26.02 11.70 4.49
N GLU A 131 26.62 12.19 3.40
CA GLU A 131 28.07 12.12 3.20
C GLU A 131 28.84 13.07 4.15
N ILE A 132 28.44 14.35 4.25
CA ILE A 132 29.17 15.32 5.09
C ILE A 132 28.97 15.09 6.59
N ASN A 133 27.86 14.44 6.96
CA ASN A 133 27.51 14.17 8.36
C ASN A 133 27.72 12.71 8.79
N LYS A 134 28.23 11.81 7.93
CA LYS A 134 28.42 10.37 8.26
C LYS A 134 29.22 10.06 9.53
N ALA A 135 30.12 10.96 9.92
CA ALA A 135 30.94 10.83 11.13
C ALA A 135 30.29 11.43 12.41
N LYS A 136 29.14 12.09 12.30
CA LYS A 136 28.49 12.87 13.37
C LYS A 136 27.39 12.11 14.13
N GLY A 137 27.22 10.81 13.87
CA GLY A 137 26.17 9.98 14.45
C GLY A 137 24.87 9.97 13.64
N SER A 138 23.82 9.35 14.19
CA SER A 138 22.51 9.27 13.54
C SER A 138 21.61 10.41 13.96
N MET A 139 21.23 11.27 13.01
CA MET A 139 20.20 12.30 13.13
C MET A 139 19.10 12.05 12.08
N PRO A 140 17.92 12.67 12.21
CA PRO A 140 16.99 12.82 11.09
C PRO A 140 17.66 13.55 9.91
N PRO A 141 17.21 13.33 8.66
CA PRO A 141 17.71 14.07 7.50
C PRO A 141 17.69 15.58 7.74
N PHE A 142 18.76 16.25 7.33
CA PHE A 142 18.97 17.69 7.49
C PHE A 142 19.05 18.19 8.95
N GLY A 143 19.16 17.28 9.93
CA GLY A 143 19.26 17.60 11.36
C GLY A 143 20.51 18.40 11.78
N PHE A 144 21.45 18.62 10.85
CA PHE A 144 22.65 19.44 11.06
C PHE A 144 22.58 20.84 10.41
N ILE A 145 21.46 21.21 9.79
CA ILE A 145 21.20 22.60 9.36
C ILE A 145 20.56 23.35 10.54
N SER A 146 21.25 24.37 11.05
CA SER A 146 20.73 25.24 12.11
C SER A 146 19.67 26.22 11.60
N GLU A 147 18.79 26.67 12.50
CA GLU A 147 17.74 27.65 12.19
C GLU A 147 18.27 28.90 11.48
N ASP A 148 19.44 29.40 11.87
CA ASP A 148 19.96 30.67 11.33
C ASP A 148 20.34 30.56 9.86
N ARG A 149 20.69 29.36 9.37
CA ARG A 149 20.86 29.09 7.94
C ARG A 149 19.52 29.05 7.20
N VAL A 150 18.46 28.59 7.85
CA VAL A 150 17.09 28.64 7.31
C VAL A 150 16.58 30.09 7.29
N LYS A 151 16.89 30.90 8.30
CA LYS A 151 16.59 32.35 8.34
C LYS A 151 17.36 33.11 7.25
N GLU A 152 18.65 32.80 7.06
CA GLU A 152 19.49 33.34 5.98
C GLU A 152 18.95 32.95 4.59
N PHE A 153 18.52 31.69 4.40
CA PHE A 153 17.85 31.25 3.18
C PHE A 153 16.59 32.08 2.91
N TRP A 154 15.65 32.20 3.85
CA TRP A 154 14.43 32.98 3.62
C TRP A 154 14.69 34.47 3.36
N ALA A 155 15.73 35.06 3.98
CA ALA A 155 16.18 36.42 3.68
C ALA A 155 16.70 36.60 2.23
N GLY A 156 17.03 35.50 1.52
CA GLY A 156 17.36 35.48 0.10
C GLY A 156 16.17 35.69 -0.87
N GLY A 157 14.92 35.56 -0.39
CA GLY A 157 13.71 35.88 -1.17
C GLY A 157 12.98 34.70 -1.84
N HIS A 158 13.19 33.47 -1.38
CA HIS A 158 12.71 32.23 -2.03
C HIS A 158 11.20 31.90 -1.87
N GLU A 159 10.35 32.88 -1.55
CA GLU A 159 8.91 32.66 -1.26
C GLU A 159 8.09 32.22 -2.48
N GLU A 160 8.30 32.80 -3.66
CA GLU A 160 7.60 32.37 -4.88
C GLU A 160 8.08 30.99 -5.39
N GLU A 161 9.34 30.64 -5.13
CA GLU A 161 9.88 29.32 -5.46
C GLU A 161 9.27 28.23 -4.56
N PHE A 162 9.18 28.51 -3.26
CA PHE A 162 8.47 27.65 -2.30
C PHE A 162 6.99 27.50 -2.65
N LYS A 163 6.32 28.60 -3.02
CA LYS A 163 4.93 28.59 -3.46
C LYS A 163 4.74 27.68 -4.68
N LYS A 164 5.59 27.82 -5.71
CA LYS A 164 5.55 26.91 -6.87
C LYS A 164 5.79 25.44 -6.46
N PHE A 165 6.72 25.19 -5.55
CA PHE A 165 6.98 23.84 -5.01
C PHE A 165 5.74 23.25 -4.32
N ILE A 166 5.09 23.98 -3.40
CA ILE A 166 3.95 23.45 -2.65
C ILE A 166 2.69 23.33 -3.51
N ASP A 167 2.44 24.27 -4.44
CA ASP A 167 1.35 24.20 -5.41
C ASP A 167 1.51 22.99 -6.34
N THR A 168 2.74 22.71 -6.82
CA THR A 168 3.07 21.53 -7.62
C THR A 168 2.75 20.24 -6.87
N LYS A 169 3.25 20.11 -5.63
CA LYS A 169 3.03 18.93 -4.77
C LYS A 169 1.53 18.73 -4.47
N LEU A 170 0.79 19.81 -4.23
CA LEU A 170 -0.65 19.78 -4.00
C LEU A 170 -1.44 19.33 -5.22
N GLN A 171 -1.17 19.90 -6.40
CA GLN A 171 -1.90 19.53 -7.61
C GLN A 171 -1.68 18.06 -7.96
N LEU A 172 -0.43 17.59 -7.93
CA LEU A 172 -0.11 16.17 -8.18
C LEU A 172 -0.77 15.24 -7.14
N LEU A 173 -0.88 15.65 -5.87
CA LEU A 173 -1.62 14.87 -4.87
C LEU A 173 -3.13 14.78 -5.20
N LYS A 174 -3.75 15.89 -5.60
CA LYS A 174 -5.19 15.96 -5.93
C LYS A 174 -5.56 15.26 -7.23
N GLU A 175 -4.64 15.27 -8.21
CA GLU A 175 -4.77 14.53 -9.46
C GLU A 175 -4.59 13.01 -9.26
N THR A 176 -3.62 12.60 -8.43
CA THR A 176 -3.29 11.17 -8.25
C THR A 176 -4.03 10.47 -7.10
N ASN A 177 -4.71 11.20 -6.21
CA ASN A 177 -5.57 10.63 -5.17
C ASN A 177 -6.95 11.33 -5.10
N PRO A 178 -8.04 10.69 -5.56
CA PRO A 178 -9.39 11.23 -5.48
C PRO A 178 -9.90 11.57 -4.07
N GLU A 179 -9.39 10.90 -3.03
CA GLU A 179 -9.76 11.16 -1.62
C GLU A 179 -9.16 12.48 -1.09
N MET A 180 -8.15 13.03 -1.77
CA MET A 180 -7.42 14.23 -1.35
C MET A 180 -7.86 15.51 -2.08
N LYS A 181 -8.83 15.44 -2.99
CA LYS A 181 -9.30 16.59 -3.81
C LYS A 181 -9.62 17.82 -2.97
N ASP A 182 -10.35 17.63 -1.89
CA ASP A 182 -10.83 18.69 -1.01
C ASP A 182 -9.89 18.93 0.19
N ARG A 183 -8.71 18.30 0.23
CA ARG A 183 -7.72 18.54 1.30
C ARG A 183 -7.11 19.94 1.18
N GLU A 184 -7.05 20.63 2.30
CA GLU A 184 -6.25 21.85 2.52
C GLU A 184 -4.98 21.51 3.32
N ILE A 185 -3.99 22.41 3.32
CA ILE A 185 -2.77 22.27 4.13
C ILE A 185 -2.96 23.04 5.44
N THR A 186 -2.61 22.42 6.57
CA THR A 186 -2.60 23.07 7.89
C THR A 186 -1.38 23.98 8.07
N GLU A 187 -1.46 24.96 8.98
CA GLU A 187 -0.33 25.85 9.28
C GLU A 187 0.94 25.10 9.73
N GLU A 188 0.77 23.98 10.44
CA GLU A 188 1.87 23.11 10.86
C GLU A 188 2.54 22.41 9.66
N GLU A 189 1.76 21.78 8.79
CA GLU A 189 2.27 21.14 7.56
C GLU A 189 2.92 22.16 6.62
N MET A 190 2.38 23.39 6.52
CA MET A 190 2.98 24.48 5.75
C MET A 190 4.33 24.92 6.34
N THR A 191 4.44 24.96 7.67
CA THR A 191 5.69 25.30 8.37
C THR A 191 6.74 24.22 8.17
N GLN A 192 6.36 22.94 8.31
CA GLN A 192 7.24 21.79 8.03
C GLN A 192 7.68 21.77 6.56
N ALA A 193 6.78 22.08 5.62
CA ALA A 193 7.10 22.17 4.20
C ALA A 193 8.09 23.30 3.89
N LYS A 194 7.96 24.47 4.53
CA LYS A 194 8.94 25.56 4.44
C LYS A 194 10.31 25.13 4.97
N GLU A 195 10.36 24.54 6.15
CA GLU A 195 11.62 24.08 6.73
C GLU A 195 12.31 23.03 5.85
N PHE A 196 11.56 22.06 5.33
CA PHE A 196 12.06 21.02 4.43
C PHE A 196 12.56 21.59 3.09
N PHE A 197 11.79 22.48 2.45
CA PHE A 197 12.17 23.13 1.20
C PHE A 197 13.47 23.95 1.35
N ALA A 198 13.59 24.77 2.40
CA ALA A 198 14.79 25.53 2.67
C ALA A 198 16.01 24.62 2.86
N LYS A 199 15.85 23.55 3.66
CA LYS A 199 16.93 22.59 3.95
C LYS A 199 17.39 21.82 2.72
N ILE A 200 16.49 21.46 1.80
CA ILE A 200 16.86 20.89 0.48
C ILE A 200 17.70 21.88 -0.32
N ASN A 201 17.20 23.09 -0.57
CA ASN A 201 17.86 24.07 -1.43
C ASN A 201 19.24 24.50 -0.89
N ILE A 202 19.39 24.62 0.44
CA ILE A 202 20.67 24.89 1.10
C ILE A 202 21.72 23.81 0.75
N TYR A 203 21.35 22.53 0.85
CA TYR A 203 22.27 21.42 0.62
C TYR A 203 22.45 21.05 -0.86
N GLU A 204 21.46 21.29 -1.72
CA GLU A 204 21.66 21.23 -3.17
C GLU A 204 22.67 22.29 -3.64
N LYS A 205 22.53 23.54 -3.18
CA LYS A 205 23.46 24.62 -3.51
C LYS A 205 24.88 24.33 -3.02
N GLU A 206 25.05 23.90 -1.76
CA GLU A 206 26.35 23.48 -1.25
C GLU A 206 26.97 22.34 -2.08
N PHE A 207 26.18 21.32 -2.42
CA PHE A 207 26.63 20.21 -3.24
C PHE A 207 27.06 20.71 -4.63
N GLU A 208 26.30 21.60 -5.27
CA GLU A 208 26.68 22.19 -6.56
C GLU A 208 28.01 22.95 -6.47
N GLU A 209 28.16 23.84 -5.49
CA GLU A 209 29.37 24.66 -5.30
C GLU A 209 30.60 23.78 -5.07
N LYS A 210 30.50 22.79 -4.17
CA LYS A 210 31.55 21.80 -3.92
C LYS A 210 31.80 20.86 -5.09
N SER A 211 30.76 20.54 -5.86
CA SER A 211 30.87 19.71 -7.07
C SER A 211 31.64 20.43 -8.18
N LYS A 212 31.43 21.76 -8.31
CA LYS A 212 32.17 22.66 -9.20
C LYS A 212 33.61 22.88 -8.72
N ALA A 213 33.84 22.98 -7.41
CA ALA A 213 35.17 23.07 -6.80
C ALA A 213 35.99 21.76 -6.86
N GLY A 214 35.35 20.61 -7.13
CA GLY A 214 35.98 19.30 -7.16
C GLY A 214 36.10 18.59 -5.81
N GLU A 215 35.50 19.15 -4.75
CA GLU A 215 35.49 18.57 -3.39
C GLU A 215 34.58 17.34 -3.28
N ILE A 216 33.53 17.26 -4.11
CA ILE A 216 32.65 16.09 -4.18
C ILE A 216 33.29 15.00 -5.04
N SER A 217 33.47 13.81 -4.46
CA SER A 217 33.98 12.63 -5.19
C SER A 217 33.08 12.27 -6.37
N GLN A 218 33.68 11.92 -7.53
CA GLN A 218 32.91 11.36 -8.66
C GLN A 218 32.06 10.16 -8.21
N GLU A 219 32.63 9.40 -7.28
CA GLU A 219 32.04 8.22 -6.66
C GLU A 219 30.69 8.51 -5.95
N LEU A 220 30.49 9.70 -5.36
CA LEU A 220 29.19 10.17 -4.86
C LEU A 220 28.28 10.75 -5.97
N LYS A 221 28.84 11.41 -6.99
CA LYS A 221 28.04 12.00 -8.09
C LYS A 221 27.29 10.91 -8.86
N ASP A 222 27.98 9.84 -9.25
CA ASP A 222 27.39 8.74 -10.02
C ASP A 222 26.28 8.03 -9.21
N LYS A 223 26.45 7.90 -7.88
CA LYS A 223 25.44 7.40 -6.92
C LYS A 223 24.16 8.25 -6.91
N ILE A 224 24.31 9.56 -6.86
CA ILE A 224 23.17 10.50 -6.90
C ILE A 224 22.49 10.45 -8.26
N GLU A 225 23.24 10.51 -9.37
CA GLU A 225 22.66 10.45 -10.72
C GLU A 225 21.85 9.16 -10.94
N LEU A 226 22.32 8.01 -10.45
CA LEU A 226 21.57 6.76 -10.52
C LEU A 226 20.30 6.77 -9.65
N GLN A 227 20.37 7.28 -8.42
CA GLN A 227 19.18 7.37 -7.55
C GLN A 227 18.13 8.34 -8.13
N VAL A 228 18.56 9.46 -8.71
CA VAL A 228 17.70 10.44 -9.40
C VAL A 228 17.00 9.76 -10.58
N LYS A 229 17.76 9.14 -11.47
CA LYS A 229 17.26 8.34 -12.60
C LYS A 229 16.22 7.30 -12.17
N LEU A 230 16.45 6.58 -11.06
CA LEU A 230 15.51 5.58 -10.57
C LEU A 230 14.25 6.18 -9.92
N GLN A 231 14.34 7.23 -9.11
CA GLN A 231 13.16 7.86 -8.49
C GLN A 231 12.29 8.59 -9.53
N GLN A 232 12.90 9.32 -10.47
CA GLN A 232 12.20 9.88 -11.62
C GLN A 232 11.50 8.79 -12.45
N SER A 233 12.14 7.63 -12.63
CA SER A 233 11.53 6.48 -13.31
C SER A 233 10.35 5.90 -12.52
N GLN A 234 10.43 5.82 -11.18
CA GLN A 234 9.32 5.35 -10.33
C GLN A 234 8.13 6.31 -10.39
N PHE A 235 8.38 7.63 -10.38
CA PHE A 235 7.36 8.64 -10.55
C PHE A 235 6.67 8.53 -11.93
N LEU A 236 7.44 8.48 -13.02
CA LEU A 236 6.92 8.37 -14.39
C LEU A 236 6.18 7.05 -14.63
N ALA A 237 6.71 5.92 -14.12
CA ALA A 237 6.04 4.62 -14.18
C ALA A 237 4.73 4.61 -13.37
N ARG A 238 4.67 5.27 -12.21
CA ARG A 238 3.44 5.43 -11.41
C ARG A 238 2.39 6.31 -12.10
N LEU A 239 2.79 7.36 -12.81
CA LEU A 239 1.86 8.15 -13.64
C LEU A 239 1.32 7.31 -14.80
N TYR A 240 2.19 6.55 -15.48
CA TYR A 240 1.77 5.67 -16.57
C TYR A 240 0.94 4.47 -16.09
N ALA A 241 1.09 4.02 -14.84
CA ALA A 241 0.35 2.90 -14.27
C ALA A 241 -1.17 3.09 -14.34
N GLN A 242 -1.69 4.32 -14.19
CA GLN A 242 -3.11 4.59 -14.36
C GLN A 242 -3.57 4.31 -15.81
N LYS A 243 -2.80 4.75 -16.82
CA LYS A 243 -3.04 4.42 -18.23
C LYS A 243 -2.92 2.92 -18.52
N LEU A 244 -2.01 2.20 -17.84
CA LEU A 244 -1.86 0.76 -18.00
C LEU A 244 -3.12 0.02 -17.52
N ALA A 245 -3.66 0.39 -16.36
CA ALA A 245 -4.93 -0.14 -15.87
C ALA A 245 -6.09 0.18 -16.83
N ASP A 246 -6.18 1.39 -17.38
CA ASP A 246 -7.19 1.72 -18.38
C ASP A 246 -7.06 0.91 -19.69
N LYS A 247 -5.83 0.64 -20.15
CA LYS A 247 -5.56 -0.24 -21.30
C LYS A 247 -5.87 -1.71 -20.99
N ALA A 248 -5.72 -2.14 -19.74
CA ALA A 248 -5.94 -3.52 -19.30
C ALA A 248 -7.42 -3.89 -19.11
N LYS A 249 -8.32 -2.91 -18.91
CA LYS A 249 -9.78 -3.14 -18.76
C LYS A 249 -10.36 -4.06 -19.83
N VAL A 250 -11.29 -4.93 -19.44
CA VAL A 250 -11.98 -5.88 -20.32
C VAL A 250 -13.47 -5.61 -20.39
N THR A 251 -14.12 -6.07 -21.45
CA THR A 251 -15.57 -5.90 -21.65
C THR A 251 -16.34 -7.04 -20.99
N ASP A 252 -17.65 -6.83 -20.74
CA ASP A 252 -18.51 -7.93 -20.30
C ASP A 252 -18.71 -8.99 -21.41
N GLU A 253 -18.48 -8.65 -22.69
CA GLU A 253 -18.42 -9.64 -23.79
C GLU A 253 -17.19 -10.55 -23.67
N ASP A 254 -16.01 -10.01 -23.33
CA ASP A 254 -14.80 -10.81 -23.06
C ASP A 254 -15.04 -11.78 -21.88
N ILE A 255 -15.71 -11.30 -20.83
CA ILE A 255 -16.05 -12.08 -19.63
C ILE A 255 -17.04 -13.20 -19.97
N GLU A 256 -18.12 -12.90 -20.69
CA GLU A 256 -19.14 -13.91 -21.07
C GLU A 256 -18.58 -14.94 -22.04
N LYS A 257 -17.73 -14.52 -22.99
CA LYS A 257 -17.00 -15.40 -23.89
C LYS A 257 -16.02 -16.32 -23.15
N TYR A 258 -15.34 -15.82 -22.12
CA TYR A 258 -14.47 -16.65 -21.28
C TYR A 258 -15.28 -17.65 -20.45
N ILE A 259 -16.38 -17.24 -19.81
CA ILE A 259 -17.27 -18.15 -19.05
C ILE A 259 -17.84 -19.23 -19.98
N ALA A 260 -18.27 -18.88 -21.20
CA ALA A 260 -18.77 -19.84 -22.18
C ALA A 260 -17.70 -20.85 -22.65
N ALA A 261 -16.41 -20.54 -22.50
CA ALA A 261 -15.28 -21.43 -22.81
C ALA A 261 -14.81 -22.26 -21.59
N HIS A 262 -15.29 -21.96 -20.38
CA HIS A 262 -14.89 -22.59 -19.11
C HIS A 262 -16.13 -23.12 -18.35
N PRO A 263 -16.67 -24.30 -18.74
CA PRO A 263 -17.91 -24.84 -18.18
C PRO A 263 -17.90 -25.06 -16.67
N GLU A 264 -16.72 -25.21 -16.05
CA GLU A 264 -16.54 -25.28 -14.60
C GLU A 264 -16.87 -23.98 -13.85
N LEU A 265 -16.99 -22.87 -14.58
CA LEU A 265 -17.43 -21.56 -14.08
C LEU A 265 -18.93 -21.30 -14.34
N ASP A 266 -19.62 -22.20 -15.06
CA ASP A 266 -21.02 -22.04 -15.43
C ASP A 266 -21.94 -22.27 -14.21
N PRO A 267 -22.77 -21.27 -13.82
CA PRO A 267 -23.64 -21.41 -12.65
C PRO A 267 -24.85 -22.35 -12.88
N LYS A 268 -25.04 -22.99 -14.04
CA LYS A 268 -26.15 -23.92 -14.34
C LYS A 268 -26.44 -24.95 -13.25
N ASP A 269 -25.44 -25.71 -12.79
CA ASP A 269 -25.65 -26.76 -11.78
C ASP A 269 -26.05 -26.15 -10.43
N LYS A 270 -25.45 -25.00 -10.09
CA LYS A 270 -25.78 -24.22 -8.90
C LYS A 270 -27.21 -23.65 -8.98
N LYS A 271 -27.65 -23.26 -10.19
CA LYS A 271 -29.03 -22.80 -10.46
C LYS A 271 -30.04 -23.95 -10.34
N ALA A 272 -29.78 -25.09 -10.98
CA ALA A 272 -30.65 -26.26 -10.92
C ALA A 272 -30.85 -26.73 -9.46
N LYS A 273 -29.78 -26.75 -8.66
CA LYS A 273 -29.84 -27.02 -7.21
C LYS A 273 -30.69 -25.98 -6.46
N ALA A 274 -30.54 -24.69 -6.77
CA ALA A 274 -31.36 -23.65 -6.17
C ALA A 274 -32.84 -23.76 -6.58
N GLU A 275 -33.14 -24.15 -7.82
CA GLU A 275 -34.52 -24.40 -8.29
C GLU A 275 -35.15 -25.62 -7.61
N GLU A 276 -34.39 -26.70 -7.36
CA GLU A 276 -34.82 -27.85 -6.56
C GLU A 276 -35.22 -27.42 -5.14
N ILE A 277 -34.34 -26.69 -4.44
CA ILE A 277 -34.58 -26.26 -3.06
C ILE A 277 -35.74 -25.24 -2.99
N LEU A 278 -35.89 -24.37 -3.99
CA LEU A 278 -37.04 -23.46 -4.11
C LEU A 278 -38.35 -24.24 -4.23
N ASN A 279 -38.36 -25.32 -5.01
CA ASN A 279 -39.53 -26.19 -5.18
C ASN A 279 -39.84 -26.99 -3.91
N ARG A 280 -38.82 -27.49 -3.19
CA ARG A 280 -38.96 -28.12 -1.86
C ARG A 280 -39.57 -27.16 -0.83
N ALA A 281 -39.06 -25.93 -0.76
CA ALA A 281 -39.59 -24.89 0.13
C ALA A 281 -41.05 -24.53 -0.21
N LYS A 282 -41.39 -24.38 -1.50
CA LYS A 282 -42.77 -24.16 -1.97
C LYS A 282 -43.71 -25.33 -1.70
N ALA A 283 -43.20 -26.57 -1.65
CA ALA A 283 -43.97 -27.76 -1.30
C ALA A 283 -44.28 -27.87 0.21
N GLY A 284 -43.83 -26.91 1.03
CA GLY A 284 -44.11 -26.85 2.46
C GLY A 284 -43.05 -27.51 3.35
N GLU A 285 -41.87 -27.82 2.81
CA GLU A 285 -40.73 -28.25 3.64
C GLU A 285 -40.23 -27.08 4.51
N ASP A 286 -39.71 -27.41 5.70
CA ASP A 286 -39.27 -26.43 6.69
C ASP A 286 -38.10 -25.58 6.17
N PHE A 287 -38.38 -24.29 5.92
CA PHE A 287 -37.41 -23.34 5.37
C PHE A 287 -36.15 -23.18 6.23
N ALA A 288 -36.27 -23.27 7.56
CA ALA A 288 -35.12 -23.15 8.46
C ALA A 288 -34.24 -24.40 8.39
N LYS A 289 -34.81 -25.59 8.19
CA LYS A 289 -34.03 -26.81 7.91
C LYS A 289 -33.34 -26.73 6.55
N LEU A 290 -34.05 -26.35 5.49
CA LEU A 290 -33.48 -26.17 4.15
C LEU A 290 -32.33 -25.14 4.15
N ALA A 291 -32.49 -24.03 4.88
CA ALA A 291 -31.42 -23.05 5.06
C ALA A 291 -30.22 -23.64 5.83
N ASN A 292 -30.45 -24.39 6.90
CA ASN A 292 -29.39 -25.06 7.68
C ASN A 292 -28.65 -26.16 6.90
N GLU A 293 -29.33 -26.84 5.96
CA GLU A 293 -28.77 -27.91 5.13
C GLU A 293 -28.02 -27.37 3.89
N PHE A 294 -28.55 -26.33 3.24
CA PHE A 294 -28.07 -25.90 1.92
C PHE A 294 -27.50 -24.49 1.81
N SER A 295 -27.77 -23.56 2.75
CA SER A 295 -27.31 -22.19 2.61
C SER A 295 -25.80 -22.08 2.85
N GLN A 296 -25.09 -21.62 1.81
CA GLN A 296 -23.65 -21.35 1.85
C GLN A 296 -23.32 -19.96 2.44
N ASP A 297 -24.34 -19.14 2.71
CA ASP A 297 -24.16 -17.86 3.40
C ASP A 297 -23.51 -18.04 4.79
N PRO A 298 -22.39 -17.36 5.10
CA PRO A 298 -21.80 -17.37 6.43
C PRO A 298 -22.73 -16.75 7.50
N GLY A 299 -23.65 -15.84 7.12
CA GLY A 299 -24.68 -15.28 7.99
C GLY A 299 -25.74 -16.29 8.46
N ASN A 300 -25.79 -17.50 7.89
CA ASN A 300 -26.58 -18.62 8.39
C ASN A 300 -26.09 -19.14 9.76
N LYS A 301 -24.93 -18.68 10.24
CA LYS A 301 -24.37 -19.00 11.56
C LYS A 301 -24.31 -17.76 12.45
N ASP A 302 -24.63 -17.95 13.73
CA ASP A 302 -24.42 -16.93 14.76
C ASP A 302 -22.92 -16.75 15.10
N PRO A 303 -22.53 -15.75 15.92
CA PRO A 303 -21.15 -15.54 16.34
C PRO A 303 -20.49 -16.68 17.14
N LYS A 304 -21.23 -17.72 17.54
CA LYS A 304 -20.70 -18.95 18.16
C LYS A 304 -20.60 -20.11 17.16
N GLY A 305 -21.15 -19.96 15.97
CA GLY A 305 -21.24 -20.99 14.93
C GLY A 305 -22.56 -21.77 14.90
N GLU A 306 -23.55 -21.41 15.71
CA GLU A 306 -24.86 -22.08 15.76
C GLU A 306 -25.71 -21.72 14.53
N LEU A 307 -26.35 -22.71 13.91
CA LEU A 307 -27.13 -22.56 12.67
C LEU A 307 -28.52 -21.95 12.93
N GLN A 308 -28.81 -20.78 12.35
CA GLN A 308 -30.02 -19.99 12.66
C GLN A 308 -31.17 -20.08 11.63
N GLY A 309 -31.02 -20.92 10.59
CA GLY A 309 -32.04 -21.14 9.57
C GLY A 309 -32.16 -19.98 8.58
N GLY A 310 -31.02 -19.38 8.22
CA GLY A 310 -30.91 -18.30 7.25
C GLY A 310 -31.59 -16.99 7.66
N ILE A 311 -31.94 -16.81 8.93
CA ILE A 311 -32.68 -15.64 9.42
C ILE A 311 -31.78 -14.41 9.58
N TYR A 312 -32.19 -13.31 8.97
CA TYR A 312 -31.81 -11.96 9.32
C TYR A 312 -33.00 -11.26 9.98
N LYS A 313 -32.75 -10.49 11.03
CA LYS A 313 -33.77 -9.81 11.83
C LYS A 313 -33.55 -8.30 11.84
N ASP A 314 -34.64 -7.55 11.97
CA ASP A 314 -34.65 -6.09 12.06
C ASP A 314 -33.84 -5.40 10.94
N VAL A 315 -33.80 -6.02 9.75
CA VAL A 315 -33.04 -5.54 8.59
C VAL A 315 -33.60 -4.18 8.17
N THR A 316 -32.79 -3.13 8.29
CA THR A 316 -33.17 -1.80 7.79
C THR A 316 -33.17 -1.80 6.27
N LYS A 317 -34.14 -1.10 5.67
CA LYS A 317 -34.16 -0.83 4.23
C LYS A 317 -32.84 -0.25 3.72
N GLY A 318 -32.37 -0.71 2.56
CA GLY A 318 -31.08 -0.34 1.97
C GLY A 318 -29.86 -1.02 2.61
N LYS A 319 -30.03 -2.13 3.34
CA LYS A 319 -28.91 -2.92 3.92
C LYS A 319 -28.58 -4.19 3.13
N MET A 320 -29.48 -4.68 2.30
CA MET A 320 -29.26 -5.83 1.42
C MET A 320 -28.98 -5.38 -0.02
N MET A 321 -28.56 -6.32 -0.87
CA MET A 321 -28.45 -6.08 -2.32
C MET A 321 -29.81 -5.62 -2.91
N PRO A 322 -29.86 -4.67 -3.86
CA PRO A 322 -31.11 -4.10 -4.35
C PRO A 322 -32.09 -5.14 -4.91
N GLU A 323 -31.59 -6.17 -5.59
CA GLU A 323 -32.35 -7.26 -6.19
C GLU A 323 -32.98 -8.14 -5.10
N PHE A 324 -32.20 -8.43 -4.04
CA PHE A 324 -32.63 -9.18 -2.87
C PHE A 324 -33.72 -8.43 -2.08
N GLU A 325 -33.51 -7.14 -1.80
CA GLU A 325 -34.46 -6.33 -1.03
C GLU A 325 -35.77 -6.09 -1.79
N ALA A 326 -35.69 -5.80 -3.09
CA ALA A 326 -36.88 -5.65 -3.93
C ALA A 326 -37.74 -6.92 -3.92
N ALA A 327 -37.12 -8.09 -4.06
CA ALA A 327 -37.81 -9.37 -4.01
C ALA A 327 -38.39 -9.66 -2.61
N ALA A 328 -37.61 -9.46 -1.55
CA ALA A 328 -38.04 -9.67 -0.16
C ALA A 328 -39.24 -8.80 0.25
N LEU A 329 -39.29 -7.53 -0.21
CA LEU A 329 -40.38 -6.61 0.12
C LEU A 329 -41.61 -6.75 -0.79
N SER A 330 -41.45 -7.34 -1.98
CA SER A 330 -42.54 -7.57 -2.95
C SER A 330 -43.58 -8.63 -2.54
N ILE A 331 -43.25 -9.45 -1.53
CA ILE A 331 -44.10 -10.53 -1.02
C ILE A 331 -44.65 -10.21 0.37
N GLU A 332 -45.66 -10.96 0.82
CA GLU A 332 -46.26 -10.79 2.14
C GLU A 332 -45.62 -11.67 3.24
N PRO A 333 -45.70 -11.29 4.52
CA PRO A 333 -45.16 -12.08 5.63
C PRO A 333 -45.63 -13.54 5.60
N GLY A 334 -44.69 -14.46 5.78
CA GLY A 334 -44.86 -15.90 5.67
C GLY A 334 -44.65 -16.46 4.26
N GLN A 335 -44.67 -15.64 3.20
CA GLN A 335 -44.51 -16.09 1.81
C GLN A 335 -43.05 -16.31 1.42
N ILE A 336 -42.86 -17.16 0.39
CA ILE A 336 -41.59 -17.40 -0.30
C ILE A 336 -41.65 -16.69 -1.66
N ALA A 337 -40.54 -16.11 -2.10
CA ALA A 337 -40.44 -15.47 -3.41
C ALA A 337 -40.82 -16.45 -4.55
N PRO A 338 -41.59 -16.02 -5.56
CA PRO A 338 -42.09 -16.92 -6.60
C PRO A 338 -40.97 -17.45 -7.51
N ASN A 339 -39.84 -16.75 -7.63
CA ASN A 339 -38.69 -17.09 -8.45
C ASN A 339 -37.40 -17.05 -7.61
N LEU A 340 -36.32 -17.64 -8.13
CA LEU A 340 -34.97 -17.36 -7.63
C LEU A 340 -34.61 -15.89 -7.85
N VAL A 341 -33.79 -15.36 -6.96
CA VAL A 341 -33.23 -14.01 -7.07
C VAL A 341 -31.73 -14.14 -7.27
N GLU A 342 -31.22 -13.65 -8.39
CA GLU A 342 -29.79 -13.68 -8.72
C GLU A 342 -29.12 -12.40 -8.22
N THR A 343 -27.97 -12.53 -7.56
CA THR A 343 -27.08 -11.43 -7.17
C THR A 343 -25.64 -11.83 -7.53
N PRO A 344 -24.64 -10.93 -7.44
CA PRO A 344 -23.24 -11.29 -7.63
C PRO A 344 -22.75 -12.44 -6.73
N TYR A 345 -23.35 -12.64 -5.55
CA TYR A 345 -23.01 -13.74 -4.66
C TYR A 345 -23.58 -15.09 -5.11
N GLY A 346 -24.70 -15.09 -5.83
CA GLY A 346 -25.36 -16.28 -6.37
C GLY A 346 -26.87 -16.25 -6.30
N PHE A 347 -27.47 -17.44 -6.23
CA PHE A 347 -28.92 -17.60 -6.23
C PHE A 347 -29.46 -17.61 -4.81
N HIS A 348 -30.38 -16.69 -4.53
CA HIS A 348 -31.11 -16.60 -3.29
C HIS A 348 -32.53 -17.15 -3.44
N ILE A 349 -32.90 -18.01 -2.51
CA ILE A 349 -34.29 -18.36 -2.19
C ILE A 349 -34.68 -17.49 -1.00
N ILE A 350 -35.75 -16.71 -1.10
CA ILE A 350 -36.11 -15.71 -0.08
C ILE A 350 -37.48 -16.04 0.51
N LYS A 351 -37.60 -15.98 1.83
CA LYS A 351 -38.88 -16.01 2.56
C LYS A 351 -38.96 -14.80 3.48
N LEU A 352 -40.01 -13.99 3.34
CA LEU A 352 -40.26 -12.90 4.28
C LEU A 352 -40.95 -13.46 5.53
N GLU A 353 -40.45 -13.14 6.73
CA GLU A 353 -41.09 -13.53 7.99
C GLU A 353 -41.95 -12.39 8.57
N LYS A 354 -41.51 -11.13 8.45
CA LYS A 354 -42.20 -9.96 9.04
C LYS A 354 -41.81 -8.65 8.34
N LYS A 355 -42.79 -7.75 8.17
CA LYS A 355 -42.57 -6.31 7.91
C LYS A 355 -42.76 -5.54 9.24
N GLY A 356 -42.01 -4.47 9.46
CA GLY A 356 -42.01 -3.72 10.72
C GLY A 356 -41.44 -2.31 10.61
N ALA A 357 -41.33 -1.64 11.75
CA ALA A 357 -40.72 -0.33 11.87
C ALA A 357 -39.69 -0.34 13.00
N GLY A 358 -38.52 0.23 12.73
CA GLY A 358 -37.42 0.37 13.67
C GLY A 358 -36.76 1.74 13.52
N LYS A 359 -35.44 1.78 13.67
CA LYS A 359 -34.63 2.98 13.47
C LYS A 359 -33.44 2.70 12.59
N ASP A 360 -33.05 3.69 11.80
CA ASP A 360 -31.80 3.67 11.03
C ASP A 360 -30.58 3.93 11.95
N PRO A 361 -29.33 3.86 11.43
CA PRO A 361 -28.14 4.17 12.20
C PRO A 361 -28.03 5.63 12.70
N THR A 362 -28.86 6.55 12.21
CA THR A 362 -28.94 7.95 12.71
C THR A 362 -30.00 8.12 13.82
N GLY A 363 -30.80 7.09 14.10
CA GLY A 363 -31.86 7.09 15.09
C GLY A 363 -33.23 7.55 14.58
N GLN A 364 -33.35 7.83 13.28
CA GLN A 364 -34.60 8.19 12.60
C GLN A 364 -35.49 6.96 12.36
N PRO A 365 -36.83 7.10 12.38
CA PRO A 365 -37.74 6.01 12.05
C PRO A 365 -37.48 5.44 10.65
N SER A 366 -37.42 4.12 10.53
CA SER A 366 -37.19 3.43 9.24
C SER A 366 -37.97 2.12 9.17
N GLU A 367 -38.31 1.69 7.96
CA GLU A 367 -38.91 0.39 7.71
C GLU A 367 -37.87 -0.72 7.97
N THR A 368 -38.28 -1.73 8.74
CA THR A 368 -37.45 -2.92 9.01
C THR A 368 -38.18 -4.20 8.61
N TYR A 369 -37.42 -5.26 8.36
CA TYR A 369 -38.00 -6.55 8.01
C TYR A 369 -37.19 -7.73 8.58
N ASP A 370 -37.89 -8.81 8.90
CA ASP A 370 -37.28 -10.10 9.22
C ASP A 370 -37.41 -11.00 7.99
N VAL A 371 -36.31 -11.57 7.52
CA VAL A 371 -36.22 -12.35 6.28
C VAL A 371 -35.36 -13.59 6.48
N ARG A 372 -35.79 -14.73 5.95
CA ARG A 372 -34.92 -15.90 5.77
C ARG A 372 -34.45 -15.98 4.33
N HIS A 373 -33.22 -16.42 4.13
CA HIS A 373 -32.78 -16.84 2.80
C HIS A 373 -32.00 -18.15 2.79
N ILE A 374 -31.86 -18.71 1.60
CA ILE A 374 -30.92 -19.79 1.28
C ILE A 374 -30.09 -19.27 0.11
N LEU A 375 -28.78 -19.12 0.30
CA LEU A 375 -27.84 -18.72 -0.74
C LEU A 375 -27.11 -19.95 -1.27
N ILE A 376 -27.25 -20.23 -2.57
CA ILE A 376 -26.35 -21.11 -3.32
C ILE A 376 -25.31 -20.21 -4.00
N MET A 377 -24.09 -20.19 -3.47
CA MET A 377 -23.04 -19.27 -3.90
C MET A 377 -22.54 -19.62 -5.30
N THR A 378 -22.71 -18.71 -6.26
CA THR A 378 -22.16 -18.88 -7.62
C THR A 378 -20.67 -18.65 -7.68
N GLY A 379 -20.09 -17.98 -6.67
CA GLY A 379 -18.71 -17.57 -6.59
C GLY A 379 -17.64 -18.64 -6.84
N VAL A 380 -16.44 -18.14 -7.09
CA VAL A 380 -15.21 -18.88 -7.38
C VAL A 380 -14.18 -18.49 -6.33
N LYS A 381 -13.41 -19.47 -5.85
CA LYS A 381 -12.20 -19.25 -5.07
C LYS A 381 -10.99 -19.52 -5.96
N ASP A 382 -10.00 -18.63 -5.94
CA ASP A 382 -8.85 -18.72 -6.84
C ASP A 382 -7.99 -19.96 -6.48
N PRO A 383 -7.84 -20.96 -7.37
CA PRO A 383 -7.04 -22.15 -7.08
C PRO A 383 -5.55 -21.82 -6.91
N GLU A 384 -5.07 -20.73 -7.51
CA GLU A 384 -3.69 -20.27 -7.39
C GLU A 384 -3.45 -19.47 -6.09
N ASN A 385 -4.52 -19.05 -5.40
CA ASN A 385 -4.46 -18.36 -4.12
C ASN A 385 -5.46 -18.97 -3.12
N PRO A 386 -5.09 -20.07 -2.42
CA PRO A 386 -5.94 -20.70 -1.40
C PRO A 386 -6.33 -19.81 -0.22
N MET A 387 -5.74 -18.61 -0.09
CA MET A 387 -6.09 -17.58 0.90
C MET A 387 -7.01 -16.49 0.33
N SER A 388 -7.40 -16.55 -0.95
CA SER A 388 -8.41 -15.66 -1.52
C SER A 388 -9.74 -15.82 -0.79
N ARG A 389 -10.54 -14.75 -0.79
CA ARG A 389 -11.98 -14.89 -0.56
C ARG A 389 -12.60 -15.52 -1.80
N GLU A 390 -13.74 -16.18 -1.61
CA GLU A 390 -14.63 -16.53 -2.71
C GLU A 390 -15.26 -15.23 -3.26
N MET A 391 -15.38 -15.12 -4.58
CA MET A 391 -15.78 -13.90 -5.27
C MET A 391 -16.68 -14.19 -6.49
N PRO A 392 -17.53 -13.25 -6.93
CA PRO A 392 -18.47 -13.47 -8.05
C PRO A 392 -17.76 -13.96 -9.32
N VAL A 393 -18.40 -14.88 -10.08
CA VAL A 393 -17.79 -15.46 -11.31
C VAL A 393 -17.33 -14.37 -12.28
N LYS A 394 -18.19 -13.39 -12.57
CA LYS A 394 -17.86 -12.28 -13.48
C LYS A 394 -16.69 -11.43 -12.97
N ASP A 395 -16.55 -11.24 -11.66
CA ASP A 395 -15.44 -10.46 -11.07
C ASP A 395 -14.14 -11.28 -11.02
N PHE A 396 -14.21 -12.60 -10.82
CA PHE A 396 -13.06 -13.51 -10.90
C PHE A 396 -12.49 -13.51 -12.32
N VAL A 397 -13.37 -13.71 -13.31
CA VAL A 397 -13.01 -13.72 -14.73
C VAL A 397 -12.51 -12.35 -15.18
N ARG A 398 -13.16 -11.25 -14.76
CA ARG A 398 -12.66 -9.88 -15.00
C ARG A 398 -11.23 -9.73 -14.46
N SER A 399 -10.98 -10.11 -13.21
CA SER A 399 -9.66 -9.98 -12.58
C SER A 399 -8.58 -10.86 -13.23
N LYS A 400 -8.91 -12.08 -13.70
CA LYS A 400 -7.97 -12.93 -14.45
C LYS A 400 -7.62 -12.31 -15.80
N LEU A 401 -8.63 -11.94 -16.58
CA LEU A 401 -8.45 -11.35 -17.92
C LEU A 401 -7.73 -9.99 -17.85
N GLU A 402 -8.01 -9.17 -16.85
CA GLU A 402 -7.32 -7.89 -16.63
C GLU A 402 -5.85 -8.10 -16.25
N GLU A 403 -5.50 -9.08 -15.40
CA GLU A 403 -4.08 -9.38 -15.10
C GLU A 403 -3.34 -9.98 -16.31
N GLU A 404 -3.98 -10.85 -17.09
CA GLU A 404 -3.41 -11.39 -18.33
C GLU A 404 -3.15 -10.28 -19.37
N LYS A 405 -4.12 -9.38 -19.57
CA LYS A 405 -4.03 -8.27 -20.52
C LYS A 405 -3.06 -7.18 -20.05
N GLU A 406 -3.03 -6.89 -18.74
CA GLU A 406 -2.02 -6.02 -18.13
C GLU A 406 -0.61 -6.55 -18.39
N LYS A 407 -0.40 -7.86 -18.19
CA LYS A 407 0.89 -8.52 -18.46
C LYS A 407 1.25 -8.43 -19.95
N GLN A 408 0.33 -8.72 -20.87
CA GLN A 408 0.59 -8.62 -22.32
C GLN A 408 1.03 -7.21 -22.71
N VAL A 409 0.32 -6.17 -22.24
CA VAL A 409 0.67 -4.77 -22.51
C VAL A 409 2.02 -4.40 -21.85
N LEU A 410 2.35 -4.94 -20.68
CA LEU A 410 3.66 -4.73 -20.05
C LEU A 410 4.80 -5.39 -20.83
N ASP A 411 4.62 -6.64 -21.30
CA ASP A 411 5.61 -7.36 -22.11
C ASP A 411 5.83 -6.64 -23.47
N GLU A 412 4.76 -6.12 -24.09
CA GLU A 412 4.85 -5.23 -25.26
C GLU A 412 5.60 -3.94 -24.97
N ILE A 413 5.37 -3.30 -23.82
CA ILE A 413 6.06 -2.06 -23.43
C ILE A 413 7.56 -2.31 -23.23
N VAL A 414 7.94 -3.42 -22.58
CA VAL A 414 9.34 -3.82 -22.40
C VAL A 414 10.03 -4.06 -23.76
N ALA A 415 9.37 -4.78 -24.67
CA ALA A 415 9.89 -5.00 -26.03
C ALA A 415 10.04 -3.69 -26.82
N ASN A 416 9.03 -2.80 -26.77
CA ASN A 416 8.98 -1.57 -27.57
C ASN A 416 9.85 -0.41 -27.06
N ASN A 417 10.40 -0.50 -25.84
CA ASN A 417 11.28 0.52 -25.26
C ASN A 417 12.76 0.10 -25.16
N LYS A 418 13.11 -1.13 -25.57
CA LYS A 418 14.51 -1.61 -25.71
C LYS A 418 15.37 -1.40 -24.45
N VAL A 419 14.85 -1.81 -23.30
CA VAL A 419 15.53 -1.58 -22.02
C VAL A 419 16.53 -2.70 -21.69
N GLU A 420 17.77 -2.32 -21.39
CA GLU A 420 18.89 -3.23 -21.09
C GLU A 420 19.34 -3.10 -19.62
N VAL A 421 19.07 -4.10 -18.79
CA VAL A 421 19.55 -4.17 -17.39
C VAL A 421 20.54 -5.32 -17.26
N ALA A 422 21.72 -5.04 -16.69
CA ALA A 422 22.75 -6.04 -16.48
C ALA A 422 22.29 -7.13 -15.49
N VAL A 423 22.59 -8.40 -15.82
CA VAL A 423 22.29 -9.59 -14.99
C VAL A 423 23.54 -10.26 -14.43
N ASP A 424 24.72 -9.93 -14.96
CA ASP A 424 26.02 -10.53 -14.62
C ASP A 424 26.74 -9.81 -13.47
N TYR A 425 26.08 -8.85 -12.81
CA TYR A 425 26.61 -8.07 -11.70
C TYR A 425 27.06 -8.91 -10.50
N THR A 426 28.02 -8.40 -9.74
CA THR A 426 28.52 -9.02 -8.52
C THR A 426 27.65 -8.62 -7.33
N VAL A 427 27.31 -9.56 -6.45
CA VAL A 427 26.68 -9.25 -5.16
C VAL A 427 27.80 -9.13 -4.12
N PRO A 428 27.93 -8.01 -3.39
CA PRO A 428 28.90 -7.89 -2.31
C PRO A 428 28.73 -8.98 -1.25
N GLU A 429 29.84 -9.60 -0.84
CA GLU A 429 29.85 -10.56 0.27
C GLU A 429 29.50 -9.86 1.59
N VAL A 430 28.78 -10.57 2.46
CA VAL A 430 28.34 -10.08 3.77
C VAL A 430 29.09 -10.86 4.85
N SER A 431 29.87 -10.16 5.69
CA SER A 431 30.54 -10.81 6.81
C SER A 431 29.57 -11.11 7.96
N ASP A 432 29.88 -12.14 8.76
CA ASP A 432 29.12 -12.43 9.98
C ASP A 432 29.12 -11.24 10.95
N GLU A 433 30.18 -10.43 10.97
CA GLU A 433 30.27 -9.22 11.78
C GLU A 433 29.27 -8.14 11.32
N GLN A 434 29.18 -7.86 10.01
CA GLN A 434 28.17 -6.94 9.45
C GLN A 434 26.74 -7.43 9.78
N MET A 435 26.53 -8.74 9.75
CA MET A 435 25.24 -9.36 10.08
C MET A 435 24.90 -9.23 11.57
N GLN A 436 25.88 -9.43 12.47
CA GLN A 436 25.73 -9.22 13.91
C GLN A 436 25.48 -7.75 14.25
N GLN A 437 26.25 -6.82 13.66
CA GLN A 437 26.03 -5.37 13.83
C GLN A 437 24.62 -4.95 13.37
N MET A 438 24.12 -5.51 12.25
CA MET A 438 22.74 -5.30 11.81
C MET A 438 21.70 -5.83 12.81
N MET A 439 21.86 -7.07 13.29
CA MET A 439 20.93 -7.65 14.27
C MET A 439 20.91 -6.85 15.57
N GLN A 440 22.07 -6.42 16.07
CA GLN A 440 22.19 -5.58 17.26
C GLN A 440 21.50 -4.22 17.06
N LYS A 441 21.69 -3.57 15.90
CA LYS A 441 21.03 -2.30 15.56
C LYS A 441 19.51 -2.46 15.46
N GLN A 442 19.00 -3.55 14.89
CA GLN A 442 17.56 -3.84 14.87
C GLN A 442 16.98 -4.08 16.27
N GLN A 443 17.69 -4.79 17.16
CA GLN A 443 17.26 -4.98 18.55
C GLN A 443 17.21 -3.65 19.32
N GLN A 444 18.22 -2.79 19.16
CA GLN A 444 18.24 -1.45 19.75
C GLN A 444 17.06 -0.59 19.26
N GLN A 445 16.71 -0.66 17.98
CA GLN A 445 15.55 0.05 17.40
C GLN A 445 14.19 -0.53 17.81
N GLN A 446 14.15 -1.74 18.36
CA GLN A 446 12.93 -2.37 18.88
C GLN A 446 12.74 -2.20 20.40
N MET A 447 13.73 -1.69 21.12
CA MET A 447 13.55 -1.34 22.53
C MET A 447 12.69 -0.07 22.65
N PRO A 448 11.63 -0.07 23.49
CA PRO A 448 10.83 1.12 23.70
C PRO A 448 11.68 2.22 24.35
N MET A 449 11.57 3.45 23.85
CA MET A 449 12.24 4.60 24.45
C MET A 449 11.75 4.85 25.88
N GLN A 450 12.50 4.34 26.85
CA GLN A 450 12.35 4.72 28.25
C GLN A 450 12.84 6.16 28.37
N MET A 451 11.92 7.12 28.45
CA MET A 451 12.27 8.49 28.78
C MET A 451 12.97 8.49 30.14
N PRO A 452 14.14 9.15 30.28
CA PRO A 452 14.82 9.23 31.56
C PRO A 452 13.90 9.91 32.57
N GLN A 453 13.61 9.23 33.68
CA GLN A 453 12.98 9.87 34.82
C GLN A 453 13.97 10.90 35.38
N GLY A 454 13.56 12.16 35.47
CA GLY A 454 14.43 13.23 35.96
C GLY A 454 14.80 12.99 37.43
N GLU A 455 16.11 12.86 37.71
CA GLU A 455 16.64 12.81 39.07
C GLU A 455 16.63 14.20 39.71
N ASP A 456 15.44 14.70 40.04
CA ASP A 456 15.24 15.92 40.84
C ASP A 456 14.14 15.69 41.91
N GLY A 457 14.46 14.80 42.85
CA GLY A 457 13.67 14.54 44.05
C GLY A 457 14.59 14.56 45.29
N PRO A 458 14.28 15.35 46.34
CA PRO A 458 15.14 15.40 47.53
C PRO A 458 15.15 14.04 48.24
N PRO A 459 16.29 13.63 48.84
CA PRO A 459 16.43 12.30 49.44
C PRO A 459 15.47 12.12 50.63
N PRO A 460 14.92 10.91 50.82
CA PRO A 460 13.93 10.66 51.87
C PRO A 460 14.52 10.84 53.27
N ALA A 461 13.82 11.61 54.11
CA ALA A 461 14.25 11.88 55.48
C ALA A 461 14.31 10.60 56.33
N ALA A 462 15.45 10.38 57.00
CA ALA A 462 15.66 9.21 57.84
C ALA A 462 14.79 9.24 59.11
N ALA A 463 13.88 8.28 59.25
CA ALA A 463 13.12 8.08 60.47
C ALA A 463 13.98 7.41 61.57
N PRO A 464 14.00 7.92 62.82
CA PRO A 464 14.84 7.38 63.88
C PRO A 464 14.33 6.04 64.42
N GLN A 465 15.25 5.19 64.88
CA GLN A 465 14.96 3.82 65.33
C GLN A 465 14.14 3.78 66.62
N GLY A 466 12.93 3.20 66.54
CA GLY A 466 12.08 2.89 67.70
C GLY A 466 12.59 1.66 68.47
N LYS A 467 12.64 1.74 69.80
CA LYS A 467 13.16 0.67 70.67
C LYS A 467 12.23 -0.54 70.72
N ALA A 468 12.82 -1.73 70.82
CA ALA A 468 12.07 -2.99 70.95
C ALA A 468 11.31 -3.09 72.29
N PRO A 469 10.05 -3.60 72.30
CA PRO A 469 9.29 -3.82 73.53
C PRO A 469 9.72 -5.11 74.25
N SER A 470 9.81 -5.06 75.57
CA SER A 470 10.13 -6.19 76.44
C SER A 470 8.93 -7.13 76.66
N LYS A 471 9.17 -8.45 76.68
CA LYS A 471 8.17 -9.46 77.08
C LYS A 471 7.87 -9.38 78.58
N PRO A 472 6.59 -9.34 79.01
CA PRO A 472 6.17 -9.80 80.34
C PRO A 472 6.09 -11.33 80.38
N ALA A 473 6.08 -11.91 81.58
CA ALA A 473 5.95 -13.35 81.79
C ALA A 473 4.71 -13.71 82.62
N VAL A 474 3.94 -14.72 82.16
CA VAL A 474 3.28 -15.76 82.98
C VAL A 474 2.41 -15.25 84.15
N LYS A 475 1.07 -15.42 84.17
CA LYS A 475 0.37 -16.70 84.44
C LYS A 475 -1.16 -16.55 84.40
N LYS A 476 -1.85 -17.66 84.07
CA LYS A 476 -3.32 -17.88 84.06
C LYS A 476 -4.10 -17.04 83.04
#